data_AF-A0AAW9I948-F1
#
_entry.id   AF-A0AAW9I948-F1
#
_cell.length_a   1.000
_cell.length_b   1.000
_cell.length_c   1.000
_cell.angle_alpha   90.00
_cell.angle_beta   90.00
_cell.angle_gamma   90.00
#
_symmetry.space_group_name_H-M   'P 1'
#
loop_
_entity.id
_entity.type
_entity.pdbx_description
1 polymer ?
#
loop_
_entity_poly.entity_id
_entity_poly.type
_entity_poly.pdbx_seq_one_letter_code
_entity_poly.pdbx_strand_id
1 'polypeptide(L)'
;VIDGIKEKGLLKESQGTNIVDLEEHNMPPALITKNDGSTLYMTRDLAAAIYRKNNYDFEKCIYVVGSQQALHFQQLFKVLELMGFEWSKDLIHVPFGMVALEEGTMSTRKGRVVFLEDVLKQAIEKTKETVLAKNPNAKNADEIAKQVGVGAVVFQELSNSRIK
;
A
#
# COMPACT_ATOMS: atom_id res chain seq x y z
N VAL A 1 -22.80 1.23 2.73
CA VAL A 1 -21.73 2.25 2.88
C VAL A 1 -22.22 3.61 2.43
N ILE A 2 -22.55 3.81 1.15
CA ILE A 2 -23.07 5.08 0.63
C ILE A 2 -24.32 5.53 1.41
N ASP A 3 -25.28 4.62 1.62
CA ASP A 3 -26.47 4.92 2.43
C ASP A 3 -26.10 5.36 3.86
N GLY A 4 -25.14 4.69 4.49
CA GLY A 4 -24.64 5.08 5.82
C GLY A 4 -23.99 6.47 5.84
N ILE A 5 -23.27 6.87 4.77
CA ILE A 5 -22.71 8.23 4.64
C ILE A 5 -23.86 9.25 4.48
N LYS A 6 -24.88 8.89 3.68
CA LYS A 6 -26.06 9.72 3.44
C LYS A 6 -26.92 9.90 4.69
N GLU A 7 -27.15 8.84 5.46
CA GLU A 7 -27.88 8.87 6.74
C GLU A 7 -27.20 9.75 7.78
N LYS A 8 -25.87 9.85 7.72
CA LYS A 8 -25.07 10.77 8.55
C LYS A 8 -25.05 12.20 8.03
N GLY A 9 -25.71 12.50 6.91
CA GLY A 9 -25.75 13.83 6.30
C GLY A 9 -24.41 14.29 5.72
N LEU A 10 -23.47 13.38 5.47
CA LEU A 10 -22.10 13.72 5.04
C LEU A 10 -21.96 13.81 3.52
N LEU A 11 -22.86 13.16 2.78
CA LEU A 11 -22.78 13.07 1.32
C LEU A 11 -23.29 14.36 0.66
N LYS A 12 -22.43 15.07 -0.04
CA LYS A 12 -22.77 16.29 -0.81
C LYS A 12 -22.52 16.06 -2.30
N GLU A 13 -23.38 16.61 -3.16
CA GLU A 13 -23.13 16.65 -4.60
C GLU A 13 -22.23 17.84 -4.94
N SER A 14 -21.21 17.61 -5.76
CA SER A 14 -20.27 18.63 -6.25
C SER A 14 -19.76 18.26 -7.65
N GLN A 15 -20.00 19.15 -8.62
CA GLN A 15 -19.49 19.10 -9.99
C GLN A 15 -19.58 17.71 -10.66
N GLY A 16 -20.71 17.01 -10.55
CA GLY A 16 -20.85 15.71 -11.19
C GLY A 16 -20.35 14.52 -10.35
N THR A 17 -20.01 14.74 -9.08
CA THR A 17 -19.58 13.71 -8.14
C THR A 17 -20.22 13.87 -6.76
N ASN A 18 -20.37 12.76 -6.04
CA ASN A 18 -20.71 12.79 -4.63
C ASN A 18 -19.43 12.77 -3.79
N ILE A 19 -19.35 13.69 -2.84
CA ILE A 19 -18.18 13.91 -2.00
C ILE A 19 -18.55 13.88 -0.51
N VAL A 20 -17.54 13.66 0.33
CA VAL A 20 -17.56 14.09 1.74
C VAL A 20 -16.63 15.28 1.85
N ASP A 21 -17.16 16.36 2.38
CA ASP A 21 -16.43 17.60 2.62
C ASP A 21 -15.52 17.45 3.85
N LEU A 22 -14.25 17.80 3.69
CA LEU A 22 -13.21 17.64 4.72
C LEU A 22 -12.42 18.93 4.95
N GLU A 23 -12.94 20.08 4.45
CA GLU A 23 -12.26 21.37 4.57
C GLU A 23 -12.04 21.76 6.04
N GLU A 24 -12.99 21.49 6.93
CA GLU A 24 -12.86 21.68 8.39
C GLU A 24 -11.71 20.87 9.02
N HIS A 25 -11.21 19.86 8.31
CA HIS A 25 -10.09 19.01 8.72
C HIS A 25 -8.80 19.32 7.96
N ASN A 26 -8.72 20.48 7.28
CA ASN A 26 -7.57 20.90 6.46
C ASN A 26 -7.21 19.91 5.34
N MET A 27 -8.22 19.23 4.77
CA MET A 27 -8.05 18.29 3.67
C MET A 27 -8.98 18.64 2.51
N PRO A 28 -8.57 18.34 1.26
CA PRO A 28 -9.49 18.39 0.13
C PRO A 28 -10.63 17.38 0.32
N PRO A 29 -11.77 17.57 -0.39
CA PRO A 29 -12.91 16.67 -0.29
C PRO A 29 -12.57 15.24 -0.72
N ALA A 30 -13.19 14.27 -0.04
CA ALA A 30 -13.08 12.86 -0.40
C ALA A 30 -14.13 12.51 -1.47
N LEU A 31 -13.68 12.07 -2.65
CA LEU A 31 -14.58 11.64 -3.73
C LEU A 31 -15.14 10.25 -3.44
N ILE A 32 -16.46 10.13 -3.28
CA ILE A 32 -17.12 8.88 -2.90
C ILE A 32 -17.63 8.12 -4.14
N THR A 33 -18.51 8.73 -4.93
CA THR A 33 -19.02 8.16 -6.18
C THR A 33 -19.07 9.20 -7.29
N LYS A 34 -19.19 8.75 -8.52
CA LYS A 34 -19.60 9.62 -9.63
C LYS A 34 -21.12 9.82 -9.59
N ASN A 35 -21.63 10.78 -10.38
CA ASN A 35 -23.07 11.03 -10.51
C ASN A 35 -23.87 9.88 -11.13
N ASP A 36 -23.22 9.03 -11.93
CA ASP A 36 -23.85 7.80 -12.45
C ASP A 36 -23.97 6.68 -11.40
N GLY A 37 -23.59 6.95 -10.14
CA GLY A 37 -23.62 5.99 -9.04
C GLY A 37 -22.44 5.01 -9.04
N SER A 38 -21.52 5.10 -10.01
CA SER A 38 -20.35 4.22 -10.04
C SER A 38 -19.41 4.48 -8.85
N THR A 39 -18.92 3.38 -8.27
CA THR A 39 -18.06 3.42 -7.09
C THR A 39 -16.62 3.78 -7.44
N LEU A 40 -16.01 4.62 -6.61
CA LEU A 40 -14.58 4.94 -6.66
C LEU A 40 -13.78 4.07 -5.67
N TYR A 41 -12.45 4.15 -5.75
CA TYR A 41 -11.57 3.43 -4.81
C TYR A 41 -11.88 3.76 -3.35
N MET A 42 -12.16 5.04 -3.03
CA MET A 42 -12.57 5.47 -1.69
C MET A 42 -13.78 4.67 -1.17
N THR A 43 -14.85 4.53 -1.98
CA THR A 43 -16.03 3.76 -1.58
C THR A 43 -15.73 2.29 -1.34
N ARG A 44 -14.84 1.69 -2.15
CA ARG A 44 -14.44 0.28 -2.00
C ARG A 44 -13.58 0.07 -0.76
N ASP A 45 -12.67 0.99 -0.46
CA ASP A 45 -11.83 0.92 0.74
C ASP A 45 -12.62 1.17 2.03
N LEU A 46 -13.62 2.06 2.01
CA LEU A 46 -14.58 2.22 3.11
C LEU A 46 -15.34 0.92 3.37
N ALA A 47 -15.84 0.29 2.29
CA ALA A 47 -16.52 -1.01 2.40
C ALA A 47 -15.59 -2.09 2.95
N ALA A 48 -14.34 -2.14 2.49
CA ALA A 48 -13.35 -3.10 2.96
C ALA A 48 -12.99 -2.90 4.44
N ALA A 49 -12.83 -1.66 4.90
CA ALA A 49 -12.54 -1.36 6.30
C ALA A 49 -13.70 -1.81 7.23
N ILE A 50 -14.93 -1.47 6.86
CA ILE A 50 -16.13 -1.88 7.61
C ILE A 50 -16.27 -3.41 7.60
N TYR A 51 -16.07 -4.05 6.45
CA TYR A 51 -16.08 -5.51 6.34
C TYR A 51 -15.05 -6.14 7.28
N ARG A 52 -13.80 -5.66 7.28
CA ARG A 52 -12.75 -6.18 8.14
C ARG A 52 -13.10 -6.05 9.62
N LYS A 53 -13.68 -4.91 10.03
CA LYS A 53 -14.12 -4.74 11.42
C LYS A 53 -15.23 -5.73 11.77
N ASN A 54 -16.24 -5.87 10.91
CA ASN A 54 -17.37 -6.74 11.19
C ASN A 54 -17.02 -8.24 11.21
N ASN A 55 -16.01 -8.67 10.45
CA ASN A 55 -15.68 -10.10 10.31
C ASN A 55 -14.53 -10.54 11.22
N TYR A 56 -13.59 -9.64 11.52
CA TYR A 56 -12.41 -9.98 12.32
C TYR A 56 -12.41 -9.31 13.69
N ASP A 57 -13.29 -8.33 13.91
CA ASP A 57 -13.34 -7.49 15.10
C ASP A 57 -11.96 -7.03 15.58
N PHE A 58 -11.15 -6.54 14.64
CA PHE A 58 -9.75 -6.23 14.91
C PHE A 58 -9.60 -5.19 16.04
N GLU A 59 -8.52 -5.33 16.81
CA GLU A 59 -8.03 -4.28 17.72
C GLU A 59 -7.18 -3.24 16.99
N LYS A 60 -6.46 -3.63 15.93
CA LYS A 60 -5.70 -2.74 15.04
C LYS A 60 -5.71 -3.24 13.61
N CYS A 61 -5.73 -2.32 12.64
CA CYS A 61 -5.61 -2.64 11.22
C CYS A 61 -4.51 -1.79 10.57
N ILE A 62 -3.45 -2.45 10.08
CA ILE A 62 -2.27 -1.78 9.53
C ILE A 62 -2.31 -1.84 7.99
N TYR A 63 -2.33 -0.66 7.37
CA TYR A 63 -2.21 -0.46 5.94
C TYR A 63 -0.76 -0.15 5.59
N VAL A 64 -0.04 -1.11 5.00
CA VAL A 64 1.33 -0.92 4.50
C VAL A 64 1.26 -0.56 3.02
N VAL A 65 1.24 0.74 2.72
CA VAL A 65 1.01 1.25 1.35
C VAL A 65 1.93 2.44 1.07
N GLY A 66 2.37 2.60 -0.18
CA GLY A 66 3.28 3.66 -0.60
C GLY A 66 2.84 5.07 -0.16
N SER A 67 3.82 5.93 0.14
CA SER A 67 3.60 7.26 0.72
C SER A 67 2.76 8.19 -0.17
N GLN A 68 2.69 7.94 -1.48
CA GLN A 68 1.84 8.73 -2.38
C GLN A 68 0.34 8.58 -2.08
N GLN A 69 -0.06 7.56 -1.32
CA GLN A 69 -1.44 7.34 -0.91
C GLN A 69 -1.75 7.90 0.49
N ALA A 70 -0.83 8.67 1.11
CA ALA A 70 -1.02 9.19 2.46
C ALA A 70 -2.32 10.02 2.60
N LEU A 71 -2.58 10.95 1.67
CA LEU A 71 -3.80 11.75 1.68
C LEU A 71 -5.06 10.87 1.57
N HIS A 72 -5.05 9.85 0.71
CA HIS A 72 -6.17 8.92 0.56
C HIS A 72 -6.48 8.22 1.89
N PHE A 73 -5.46 7.72 2.60
CA PHE A 73 -5.68 7.07 3.90
C PHE A 73 -6.12 8.04 4.99
N GLN A 74 -5.60 9.27 5.02
CA GLN A 74 -6.06 10.31 5.93
C GLN A 74 -7.55 10.62 5.71
N GLN A 75 -7.97 10.78 4.45
CA GLN A 75 -9.37 10.98 4.09
C GLN A 75 -10.23 9.76 4.45
N LEU A 76 -9.76 8.54 4.12
CA LEU A 76 -10.47 7.29 4.42
C LEU A 76 -10.77 7.16 5.92
N PHE A 77 -9.76 7.35 6.77
CA PHE A 77 -9.91 7.23 8.21
C PHE A 77 -10.82 8.32 8.77
N LYS A 78 -10.68 9.56 8.27
CA LYS A 78 -11.54 10.67 8.69
C LYS A 78 -12.99 10.46 8.29
N VAL A 79 -13.28 9.94 7.08
CA VAL A 79 -14.65 9.62 6.68
C VAL A 79 -15.26 8.54 7.58
N LEU A 80 -14.51 7.51 7.95
CA LEU A 80 -14.98 6.48 8.89
C LEU A 80 -15.26 7.06 10.29
N GLU A 81 -14.40 7.96 10.77
CA GLU A 81 -14.60 8.69 12.02
C GLU A 81 -15.90 9.52 11.98
N LEU A 82 -16.12 10.30 10.91
CA LEU A 82 -17.33 11.11 10.73
C LEU A 82 -18.60 10.25 10.59
N MET A 83 -18.47 9.03 10.06
CA MET A 83 -19.56 8.04 10.05
C MET A 83 -19.90 7.50 11.45
N GLY A 84 -19.10 7.83 12.48
CA GLY A 84 -19.29 7.41 13.86
C GLY A 84 -18.59 6.10 14.21
N PHE A 85 -17.65 5.64 13.40
CA PHE A 85 -16.86 4.45 13.70
C PHE A 85 -15.69 4.80 14.60
N GLU A 86 -15.85 4.60 15.92
CA GLU A 86 -14.82 4.89 16.92
C GLU A 86 -13.52 4.10 16.70
N TRP A 87 -13.62 2.92 16.08
CA TRP A 87 -12.48 2.07 15.73
C TRP A 87 -11.65 2.61 14.55
N SER A 88 -12.06 3.71 13.91
CA SER A 88 -11.27 4.37 12.88
C SER A 88 -9.89 4.84 13.40
N LYS A 89 -9.79 5.15 14.70
CA LYS A 89 -8.53 5.49 15.38
C LYS A 89 -7.52 4.33 15.45
N ASP A 90 -8.01 3.10 15.27
CA ASP A 90 -7.21 1.88 15.31
C ASP A 90 -6.70 1.46 13.90
N LEU A 91 -7.05 2.25 12.89
CA LEU A 91 -6.51 2.13 11.54
C LEU A 91 -5.19 2.90 11.46
N ILE A 92 -4.14 2.25 10.95
CA ILE A 92 -2.79 2.81 10.89
C ILE A 92 -2.28 2.71 9.46
N HIS A 93 -1.94 3.84 8.84
CA HIS A 93 -1.17 3.85 7.60
C HIS A 93 0.32 3.84 7.93
N VAL A 94 1.02 2.81 7.48
CA VAL A 94 2.49 2.72 7.54
C VAL A 94 3.02 2.98 6.12
N PRO A 95 3.37 4.24 5.80
CA PRO A 95 3.89 4.57 4.48
C PRO A 95 5.30 4.03 4.25
N PHE A 96 5.60 3.74 2.98
CA PHE A 96 6.94 3.46 2.49
C PHE A 96 7.22 4.22 1.18
N GLY A 97 8.49 4.54 0.93
CA GLY A 97 8.94 5.27 -0.25
C GLY A 97 8.99 4.41 -1.51
N MET A 98 9.15 5.06 -2.68
CA MET A 98 9.31 4.32 -3.94
C MET A 98 10.73 3.81 -4.12
N VAL A 99 10.83 2.66 -4.77
CA VAL A 99 12.11 2.17 -5.31
C VAL A 99 12.51 3.03 -6.52
N ALA A 100 13.71 3.59 -6.45
CA ALA A 100 14.33 4.31 -7.55
C ALA A 100 15.47 3.46 -8.14
N LEU A 101 15.56 3.43 -9.47
CA LEU A 101 16.72 2.88 -10.19
C LEU A 101 17.73 4.01 -10.41
N GLU A 102 18.96 3.69 -10.82
CA GLU A 102 19.99 4.68 -11.16
C GLU A 102 19.49 5.67 -12.23
N GLU A 103 18.74 5.17 -13.21
CA GLU A 103 18.14 6.01 -14.27
C GLU A 103 16.86 6.74 -13.83
N GLY A 104 16.45 6.61 -12.57
CA GLY A 104 15.24 7.20 -11.98
C GLY A 104 14.13 6.19 -11.71
N THR A 105 12.88 6.64 -11.59
CA THR A 105 11.76 5.77 -11.21
C THR A 105 11.36 4.80 -12.31
N MET A 106 10.89 3.62 -11.89
CA MET A 106 10.27 2.63 -12.77
C MET A 106 9.15 3.26 -13.63
N SER A 107 9.10 2.90 -14.91
CA SER A 107 8.11 3.42 -15.87
C SER A 107 7.88 2.43 -17.01
N THR A 108 6.65 1.91 -17.08
CA THR A 108 6.21 1.05 -18.19
C THR A 108 6.23 1.76 -19.53
N ARG A 109 5.81 3.04 -19.56
CA ARG A 109 5.79 3.85 -20.79
C ARG A 109 7.17 4.12 -21.36
N LYS A 110 8.20 4.21 -20.50
CA LYS A 110 9.61 4.40 -20.91
C LYS A 110 10.38 3.07 -21.02
N GLY A 111 9.72 1.92 -20.87
CA GLY A 111 10.37 0.60 -20.90
C GLY A 111 11.26 0.28 -19.69
N ARG A 112 11.26 1.12 -18.66
CA ARG A 112 12.07 0.93 -17.44
C ARG A 112 11.27 0.11 -16.42
N VAL A 113 11.15 -1.18 -16.69
CA VAL A 113 10.46 -2.12 -15.83
C VAL A 113 11.45 -3.19 -15.39
N VAL A 114 11.55 -3.38 -14.08
CA VAL A 114 12.34 -4.44 -13.46
C VAL A 114 11.37 -5.34 -12.72
N PHE A 115 11.27 -6.60 -13.13
CA PHE A 115 10.40 -7.56 -12.46
C PHE A 115 11.06 -8.08 -11.19
N LEU A 116 10.29 -8.20 -10.11
CA LEU A 116 10.79 -8.76 -8.85
C LEU A 116 11.34 -10.18 -9.03
N GLU A 117 10.72 -10.98 -9.90
CA GLU A 117 11.20 -12.33 -10.21
C GLU A 117 12.62 -12.32 -10.79
N ASP A 118 12.92 -11.40 -11.71
CA ASP A 118 14.25 -11.27 -12.31
C ASP A 118 15.28 -10.81 -11.28
N VAL A 119 14.91 -9.88 -10.39
CA VAL A 119 15.77 -9.43 -9.29
C VAL A 119 16.12 -10.59 -8.36
N LEU A 120 15.12 -11.37 -7.96
CA LEU A 120 15.33 -12.52 -7.07
C LEU A 120 16.16 -13.61 -7.75
N LYS A 121 15.88 -13.95 -9.02
CA LYS A 121 16.66 -14.91 -9.79
C LYS A 121 18.13 -14.50 -9.88
N GLN A 122 18.39 -13.26 -10.30
CA GLN A 122 19.77 -12.75 -10.41
C GLN A 122 20.49 -12.72 -9.06
N ALA A 123 19.80 -12.36 -7.97
CA ALA A 123 20.39 -12.38 -6.63
C ALA A 123 20.79 -13.80 -6.21
N ILE A 124 19.94 -14.80 -6.47
CA ILE A 124 20.22 -16.20 -6.18
C ILE A 124 21.39 -16.71 -7.04
N GLU A 125 21.38 -16.45 -8.34
CA GLU A 125 22.44 -16.88 -9.27
C GLU A 125 23.81 -16.32 -8.89
N LYS A 126 23.91 -14.99 -8.67
CA LYS A 126 25.16 -14.35 -8.22
C LYS A 126 25.65 -14.89 -6.88
N THR A 127 24.73 -15.20 -5.98
CA THR A 127 25.07 -15.80 -4.68
C THR A 127 25.60 -17.22 -4.88
N LYS A 128 24.99 -18.02 -5.74
CA LYS A 128 25.43 -19.39 -6.06
C LYS A 128 26.84 -19.38 -6.66
N GLU A 129 27.11 -18.49 -7.61
CA GLU A 129 28.45 -18.30 -8.19
C GLU A 129 29.49 -18.00 -7.10
N THR A 130 29.16 -17.08 -6.18
CA THR A 130 30.03 -16.72 -5.05
C THR A 130 30.28 -17.88 -4.10
N VAL A 131 29.26 -18.70 -3.81
CA VAL A 131 29.37 -19.88 -2.94
C VAL A 131 30.27 -20.94 -3.59
N LEU A 132 30.04 -21.27 -4.85
CA LEU A 132 30.82 -22.29 -5.57
C LEU A 132 32.26 -21.85 -5.83
N ALA A 133 32.51 -20.55 -6.05
CA ALA A 133 33.87 -20.02 -6.16
C ALA A 133 34.69 -20.21 -4.87
N LYS A 134 34.04 -20.10 -3.70
CA LYS A 134 34.70 -20.31 -2.39
C LYS A 134 34.76 -21.77 -1.97
N ASN A 135 33.74 -22.55 -2.31
CA ASN A 135 33.66 -23.98 -2.01
C ASN A 135 33.04 -24.73 -3.20
N PRO A 136 33.86 -25.19 -4.16
CA PRO A 136 33.37 -25.86 -5.38
C PRO A 136 32.57 -27.14 -5.12
N ASN A 137 32.77 -27.78 -3.97
CA ASN A 137 32.13 -29.04 -3.60
C ASN A 137 30.94 -28.85 -2.63
N ALA A 138 30.41 -27.63 -2.51
CA ALA A 138 29.28 -27.33 -1.66
C ALA A 138 28.02 -28.09 -2.13
N LYS A 139 27.64 -29.16 -1.40
CA LYS A 139 26.47 -29.99 -1.73
C LYS A 139 25.13 -29.27 -1.59
N ASN A 140 25.08 -28.18 -0.83
CA ASN A 140 23.90 -27.37 -0.56
C ASN A 140 24.00 -25.96 -1.17
N ALA A 141 24.80 -25.78 -2.23
CA ALA A 141 25.03 -24.47 -2.85
C ALA A 141 23.72 -23.78 -3.29
N ASP A 142 22.77 -24.53 -3.86
CA ASP A 142 21.48 -24.00 -4.28
C ASP A 142 20.61 -23.48 -3.13
N GLU A 143 20.57 -24.21 -2.02
CA GLU A 143 19.81 -23.81 -0.84
C GLU A 143 20.43 -22.57 -0.18
N ILE A 144 21.76 -22.57 0.00
CA ILE A 144 22.49 -21.42 0.53
C ILE A 144 22.26 -20.20 -0.36
N ALA A 145 22.38 -20.37 -1.68
CA ALA A 145 22.18 -19.29 -2.64
C ALA A 145 20.78 -18.69 -2.56
N LYS A 146 19.75 -19.54 -2.39
CA LYS A 146 18.38 -19.07 -2.21
C LYS A 146 18.19 -18.28 -0.92
N GLN A 147 18.65 -18.83 0.21
CA GLN A 147 18.50 -18.18 1.52
C GLN A 147 19.25 -16.85 1.58
N VAL A 148 20.52 -16.85 1.16
CA VAL A 148 21.37 -15.65 1.20
C VAL A 148 20.97 -14.64 0.13
N GLY A 149 20.66 -15.07 -1.10
CA GLY A 149 20.28 -14.17 -2.19
C GLY A 149 18.96 -13.44 -1.91
N VAL A 150 17.90 -14.16 -1.51
CA VAL A 150 16.62 -13.53 -1.12
C VAL A 150 16.80 -12.69 0.15
N GLY A 151 17.53 -13.23 1.14
CA GLY A 151 17.84 -12.53 2.38
C GLY A 151 18.54 -11.20 2.14
N ALA A 152 19.49 -11.14 1.21
CA ALA A 152 20.19 -9.91 0.84
C ALA A 152 19.25 -8.86 0.25
N VAL A 153 18.33 -9.24 -0.64
CA VAL A 153 17.34 -8.32 -1.23
C VAL A 153 16.40 -7.77 -0.14
N VAL A 154 15.88 -8.63 0.73
CA VAL A 154 15.00 -8.22 1.84
C VAL A 154 15.75 -7.33 2.84
N PHE A 155 16.97 -7.71 3.20
CA PHE A 155 17.80 -6.95 4.14
C PHE A 155 18.16 -5.57 3.58
N GLN A 156 18.48 -5.48 2.29
CA GLN A 156 18.76 -4.19 1.64
C GLN A 156 17.58 -3.23 1.77
N GLU A 157 16.34 -3.71 1.64
CA GLU A 157 15.16 -2.86 1.81
C GLU A 157 14.88 -2.55 3.29
N LEU A 158 14.97 -3.54 4.19
CA LEU A 158 14.62 -3.38 5.61
C LEU A 158 15.69 -2.68 6.47
N SER A 159 16.95 -2.67 6.03
CA SER A 159 18.05 -1.98 6.73
C SER A 159 17.99 -0.45 6.57
N ASN A 160 17.21 0.03 5.61
CA ASN A 160 16.98 1.45 5.38
C ASN A 160 15.70 1.94 6.06
N SER A 161 15.61 3.26 6.32
CA SER A 161 14.34 3.87 6.73
C SER A 161 13.29 3.65 5.63
N ARG A 162 12.07 3.29 6.02
CA ARG A 162 10.94 3.09 5.10
C ARG A 162 10.63 4.33 4.28
N ILE A 163 10.91 5.51 4.83
CA ILE A 163 10.82 6.80 4.16
C ILE A 163 12.24 7.35 4.09
N LYS A 164 12.74 7.56 2.86
CA LYS A 164 13.99 8.27 2.62
C LYS A 164 13.82 9.76 2.82
#